data_AF-A0A363RQ61-F1
#
_entry.id   AF-A0A363RQ61-F1
#
_cell.length_a   1.000
_cell.length_b   1.000
_cell.length_c   1.000
_cell.angle_alpha   90.00
_cell.angle_beta   90.00
_cell.angle_gamma   90.00
#
_symmetry.space_group_name_H-M   'P 1'
#
loop_
_entity.id
_entity.type
_entity.pdbx_description
1 polymer ?
#
loop_
_entity_poly.entity_id
_entity_poly.type
_entity_poly.pdbx_seq_one_letter_code
_entity_poly.pdbx_strand_id
1 'polypeptide(L)'
;MQTKRVSHLCIHRQRCRTRACSIAGRPHLQAQRALIRSIGRNFRPRRGMDQEVRFITVEIHDSAWQAHVCRALLESENIPAYLRSEHHIGLQWPMSRVLGGVRVVVPAHLLHQAQSLLAERDNGTLEQALEHDYPSDVRVCKRCDGTEFRRKTPLSAALATFLMLWLWSTPFPPGKEYFCKQCGAMAP
;
A
#
# COMPACT_ATOMS: atom_id res chain seq x y z
N MET A 1 -50.99 -15.52 7.29
CA MET A 1 -51.78 -16.10 8.38
C MET A 1 -52.08 -17.56 8.06
N GLN A 2 -51.75 -18.46 9.01
CA GLN A 2 -52.22 -19.85 9.19
C GLN A 2 -51.92 -20.92 8.11
N THR A 3 -50.87 -21.74 8.26
CA THR A 3 -50.70 -22.98 9.06
C THR A 3 -51.30 -24.26 8.45
N LYS A 4 -50.47 -25.30 8.22
CA LYS A 4 -50.61 -26.65 8.81
C LYS A 4 -49.58 -27.68 8.28
N ARG A 5 -48.89 -28.31 9.25
CA ARG A 5 -48.57 -29.75 9.46
C ARG A 5 -47.88 -30.50 8.31
N VAL A 6 -46.62 -30.96 8.40
CA VAL A 6 -45.98 -31.92 9.35
C VAL A 6 -46.64 -33.31 9.34
N SER A 7 -45.76 -34.32 9.24
CA SER A 7 -45.94 -35.77 9.54
C SER A 7 -46.27 -36.64 8.32
N HIS A 8 -45.69 -37.82 8.08
CA HIS A 8 -44.82 -38.73 8.86
C HIS A 8 -44.47 -39.91 7.92
N LEU A 9 -43.28 -40.53 8.09
CA LEU A 9 -42.99 -41.99 7.97
C LEU A 9 -43.34 -42.73 6.65
N CYS A 10 -42.70 -43.79 6.17
CA CYS A 10 -41.83 -44.82 6.74
C CYS A 10 -41.29 -45.67 5.56
N ILE A 11 -40.04 -46.12 5.66
CA ILE A 11 -39.60 -47.51 5.52
C ILE A 11 -40.12 -48.33 4.31
N HIS A 12 -39.22 -48.68 3.39
CA HIS A 12 -39.07 -50.10 3.06
C HIS A 12 -37.62 -50.50 2.82
N ARG A 13 -37.26 -51.55 3.56
CA ARG A 13 -35.98 -52.23 3.73
C ARG A 13 -36.07 -53.52 2.94
N GLN A 14 -35.13 -53.86 2.07
CA GLN A 14 -34.95 -55.23 1.56
C GLN A 14 -33.49 -55.48 1.14
N ARG A 15 -32.75 -56.16 2.03
CA ARG A 15 -32.10 -57.48 1.86
C ARG A 15 -30.91 -57.49 0.88
N CYS A 16 -29.69 -57.52 1.41
CA CYS A 16 -28.94 -58.75 1.77
C CYS A 16 -28.65 -59.67 0.59
N ARG A 17 -27.38 -59.72 0.16
CA ARG A 17 -26.68 -60.99 0.03
C ARG A 17 -25.18 -60.81 0.30
N THR A 18 -24.79 -61.43 1.39
CA THR A 18 -23.45 -61.68 1.88
C THR A 18 -22.66 -62.55 0.92
N ARG A 19 -21.35 -62.28 0.79
CA ARG A 19 -20.28 -63.30 0.94
C ARG A 19 -18.90 -62.63 0.93
N ALA A 20 -18.03 -63.20 1.77
CA ALA A 20 -16.58 -63.05 1.82
C ALA A 20 -16.02 -61.79 2.50
N CYS A 21 -16.00 -61.87 3.83
CA CYS A 21 -14.90 -61.39 4.65
C CYS A 21 -13.61 -62.16 4.26
N SER A 22 -12.51 -61.47 3.95
CA SER A 22 -11.18 -61.85 4.42
C SER A 22 -10.19 -60.71 4.24
N ILE A 23 -9.59 -60.36 5.37
CA ILE A 23 -8.48 -59.47 5.62
C ILE A 23 -7.24 -59.92 4.84
N ALA A 24 -6.53 -58.99 4.19
CA ALA A 24 -5.05 -58.86 4.21
C ALA A 24 -4.52 -57.90 3.14
N GLY A 25 -3.60 -57.03 3.55
CA GLY A 25 -2.56 -56.49 2.66
C GLY A 25 -2.85 -55.12 2.06
N ARG A 26 -2.30 -54.07 2.68
CA ARG A 26 -2.15 -52.72 2.10
C ARG A 26 -1.00 -52.72 1.09
N PRO A 27 -1.18 -52.36 -0.21
CA PRO A 27 -0.08 -52.00 -1.10
C PRO A 27 -0.21 -50.55 -1.61
N HIS A 28 -0.94 -49.67 -0.91
CA HIS A 28 -1.20 -48.30 -1.37
C HIS A 28 0.01 -47.34 -1.19
N LEU A 29 1.11 -47.77 -0.57
CA LEU A 29 2.22 -46.87 -0.21
C LEU A 29 3.43 -46.87 -1.18
N GLN A 30 3.42 -47.66 -2.26
CA GLN A 30 4.52 -47.67 -3.23
C GLN A 30 4.23 -46.96 -4.56
N ALA A 31 2.97 -46.68 -4.90
CA ALA A 31 2.62 -46.01 -6.16
C ALA A 31 2.76 -44.47 -6.11
N GLN A 32 2.81 -43.85 -4.93
CA GLN A 32 2.87 -42.37 -4.80
C GLN A 32 4.28 -41.76 -4.91
N ARG A 33 5.37 -42.56 -4.91
CA ARG A 33 6.74 -42.02 -5.04
C ARG A 33 7.23 -41.84 -6.48
N ALA A 34 6.53 -42.39 -7.47
CA ALA A 34 6.91 -42.28 -8.89
C ALA A 34 6.41 -40.98 -9.56
N LEU A 35 5.33 -40.38 -9.07
CA LEU A 35 4.70 -39.20 -9.68
C LEU A 35 5.34 -37.86 -9.28
N ILE A 36 6.07 -37.81 -8.15
CA ILE A 36 6.75 -36.59 -7.68
C ILE A 36 8.09 -36.38 -8.43
N ARG A 37 8.67 -37.42 -9.02
CA ARG A 37 9.96 -37.36 -9.74
C ARG A 37 9.85 -36.93 -11.21
N SER A 38 8.64 -36.87 -11.78
CA SER A 38 8.39 -36.40 -13.16
C SER A 38 8.04 -34.92 -13.26
N ILE A 39 7.62 -34.28 -12.15
CA ILE A 39 7.21 -32.86 -12.13
C ILE A 39 8.41 -31.92 -11.94
N GLY A 40 9.54 -32.42 -11.42
CA GLY A 40 10.71 -31.61 -11.07
C GLY A 40 11.77 -31.37 -12.16
N ARG A 41 11.48 -31.53 -13.46
CA ARG A 41 12.53 -31.46 -14.52
C ARG A 41 12.33 -30.44 -15.64
N ASN A 42 11.26 -29.64 -15.64
CA ASN A 42 11.05 -28.66 -16.71
C ASN A 42 10.77 -27.24 -16.23
N PHE A 43 11.35 -26.83 -15.09
CA PHE A 43 11.64 -25.41 -14.90
C PHE A 43 12.96 -25.09 -15.59
N ARG A 44 12.96 -25.09 -16.93
CA ARG A 44 13.97 -24.31 -17.65
C ARG A 44 13.54 -22.86 -17.45
N PRO A 45 14.29 -22.00 -16.73
CA PRO A 45 14.08 -20.57 -16.89
C PRO A 45 14.21 -20.29 -18.38
N ARG A 46 13.18 -19.65 -18.96
CA ARG A 46 13.21 -19.16 -20.34
C ARG A 46 14.42 -18.24 -20.46
N ARG A 47 15.48 -18.78 -21.03
CA ARG A 47 16.72 -18.07 -21.36
C ARG A 47 16.39 -17.19 -22.55
N GLY A 48 16.28 -15.90 -22.33
CA GLY A 48 15.84 -14.94 -23.33
C GLY A 48 15.40 -13.65 -22.68
N MET A 49 16.37 -12.96 -22.05
CA MET A 49 16.41 -11.49 -21.81
C MET A 49 17.54 -11.16 -20.82
N ASP A 50 18.70 -11.78 -20.98
CA ASP A 50 19.98 -11.35 -20.45
C ASP A 50 20.48 -10.13 -21.25
N GLN A 51 19.62 -9.10 -21.36
CA GLN A 51 20.14 -7.75 -21.50
C GLN A 51 20.79 -7.43 -20.16
N GLU A 52 22.07 -7.08 -20.17
CA GLU A 52 22.67 -6.32 -19.08
C GLU A 52 21.87 -5.01 -18.95
N VAL A 53 20.81 -5.05 -18.15
CA VAL A 53 20.01 -3.87 -17.86
C VAL A 53 20.86 -2.99 -16.96
N ARG A 54 21.58 -2.06 -17.57
CA ARG A 54 22.33 -1.05 -16.84
C ARG A 54 21.33 -0.17 -16.10
N PHE A 55 21.36 -0.21 -14.78
CA PHE A 55 20.55 0.67 -13.94
C PHE A 55 21.27 2.00 -13.72
N ILE A 56 20.56 3.10 -13.88
CA ILE A 56 21.07 4.46 -13.67
C ILE A 56 20.23 5.13 -12.59
N THR A 57 20.86 5.93 -11.73
CA THR A 57 20.16 6.71 -10.70
C THR A 57 19.51 7.93 -11.34
N VAL A 58 18.23 8.13 -11.06
CA VAL A 58 17.46 9.28 -11.56
C VAL A 58 17.36 10.36 -10.50
N GLU A 59 16.99 9.97 -9.28
CA GLU A 59 16.75 10.89 -8.16
C GLU A 59 17.25 10.29 -6.84
N ILE A 60 17.56 11.15 -5.88
CA ILE A 60 18.02 10.79 -4.54
C ILE A 60 17.11 11.49 -3.53
N HIS A 61 16.54 10.73 -2.60
CA HIS A 61 15.65 11.24 -1.55
C HIS A 61 16.22 11.01 -0.16
N ASP A 62 16.00 11.97 0.73
CA ASP A 62 16.44 11.87 2.14
C ASP A 62 15.57 10.94 2.99
N SER A 63 14.41 10.52 2.47
CA SER A 63 13.45 9.69 3.18
C SER A 63 12.95 8.53 2.32
N ALA A 64 12.77 7.37 2.96
CA ALA A 64 12.28 6.16 2.29
C ALA A 64 10.87 6.36 1.71
N TRP A 65 10.01 7.10 2.40
CA TRP A 65 8.64 7.31 1.93
C TRP A 65 8.60 8.14 0.64
N GLN A 66 9.42 9.19 0.50
CA GLN A 66 9.50 9.98 -0.74
C GLN A 66 9.99 9.13 -1.90
N ALA A 67 11.00 8.28 -1.66
CA ALA A 67 11.50 7.37 -2.68
C ALA A 67 10.44 6.34 -3.13
N HIS A 68 9.61 5.84 -2.20
CA HIS A 68 8.49 4.97 -2.55
C HIS A 68 7.41 5.69 -3.35
N VAL A 69 7.10 6.95 -3.03
CA VAL A 69 6.17 7.78 -3.82
C VAL A 69 6.71 7.98 -5.24
N CYS A 70 7.99 8.33 -5.38
CA CYS A 70 8.62 8.50 -6.69
C CYS A 70 8.63 7.19 -7.51
N ARG A 71 8.93 6.06 -6.86
CA ARG A 71 8.81 4.74 -7.49
C ARG A 71 7.38 4.43 -7.93
N ALA A 72 6.38 4.68 -7.09
CA ALA A 72 4.99 4.41 -7.42
C ALA A 72 4.54 5.23 -8.64
N LEU A 73 4.99 6.48 -8.75
CA LEU A 73 4.74 7.34 -9.91
C LEU A 73 5.39 6.78 -11.19
N LEU A 74 6.63 6.32 -11.12
CA LEU A 74 7.29 5.72 -12.29
C LEU A 74 6.63 4.40 -12.70
N GLU A 75 6.24 3.57 -11.72
CA GLU A 75 5.55 2.31 -11.96
C GLU A 75 4.14 2.50 -12.55
N SER A 76 3.41 3.57 -12.20
CA SER A 76 2.10 3.88 -12.82
C SER A 76 2.22 4.21 -14.31
N GLU A 77 3.35 4.78 -14.72
CA GLU A 77 3.68 5.09 -16.13
C GLU A 77 4.37 3.92 -16.85
N ASN A 78 4.31 2.70 -16.28
CA ASN A 78 4.93 1.48 -16.79
C ASN A 78 6.47 1.53 -16.85
N ILE A 79 7.12 2.37 -16.05
CA ILE A 79 8.58 2.43 -15.93
C ILE A 79 9.03 1.62 -14.70
N PRO A 80 9.72 0.48 -14.88
CA PRO A 80 10.21 -0.30 -13.75
C PRO A 80 11.29 0.49 -12.99
N ALA A 81 10.99 0.86 -11.75
CA ALA A 81 11.89 1.58 -10.86
C ALA A 81 12.26 0.75 -9.63
N TYR A 82 13.52 0.80 -9.21
CA TYR A 82 14.02 0.09 -8.04
C TYR A 82 14.65 1.07 -7.05
N LEU A 83 14.50 0.82 -5.74
CA LEU A 83 15.17 1.60 -4.71
C LEU A 83 16.49 0.93 -4.35
N ARG A 84 17.58 1.70 -4.35
CA ARG A 84 18.85 1.29 -3.74
C ARG A 84 18.97 1.92 -2.35
N SER A 85 19.60 1.20 -1.42
CA SER A 85 19.94 1.63 -0.06
C SER A 85 18.78 1.91 0.92
N GLU A 86 17.59 1.35 0.68
CA GLU A 86 16.40 1.55 1.54
C GLU A 86 16.59 1.09 3.00
N HIS A 87 17.15 -0.12 3.20
CA HIS A 87 17.16 -0.77 4.52
C HIS A 87 18.08 -0.13 5.57
N HIS A 88 19.05 0.70 5.16
CA HIS A 88 19.97 1.37 6.09
C HIS A 88 19.41 2.70 6.63
N ILE A 89 18.48 3.31 5.90
CA ILE A 89 18.00 4.68 6.15
C ILE A 89 16.77 4.68 7.08
N GLY A 90 15.99 3.60 7.09
CA GLY A 90 14.79 3.48 7.93
C GLY A 90 15.07 3.40 9.44
N LEU A 91 16.24 2.91 9.86
CA LEU A 91 16.58 2.70 11.28
C LEU A 91 17.25 3.91 11.93
N GLN A 92 17.81 4.81 11.14
CA GLN A 92 18.62 5.95 11.60
C GLN A 92 18.38 7.13 10.68
N TRP A 93 17.22 7.77 10.84
CA TRP A 93 16.84 9.00 10.13
C TRP A 93 17.95 10.07 10.08
N PRO A 94 18.74 10.35 11.15
CA PRO A 94 19.85 11.30 11.03
C PRO A 94 20.98 10.85 10.10
N MET A 95 21.13 9.56 9.83
CA MET A 95 22.18 9.03 8.94
C MET A 95 21.80 9.14 7.46
N SER A 96 20.55 9.43 7.11
CA SER A 96 20.10 9.53 5.71
C SER A 96 20.85 10.62 4.92
N ARG A 97 21.14 11.75 5.56
CA ARG A 97 21.87 12.89 4.96
C ARG A 97 23.36 12.60 4.75
N VAL A 98 23.95 11.76 5.59
CA VAL A 98 25.38 11.41 5.50
C VAL A 98 25.63 10.33 4.44
N LEU A 99 24.70 9.39 4.30
CA LEU A 99 24.82 8.27 3.34
C LEU A 99 24.36 8.64 1.91
N GLY A 100 23.87 9.86 1.71
CA GLY A 100 23.40 10.33 0.41
C GLY A 100 22.08 9.69 -0.01
N GLY A 101 21.17 9.50 0.94
CA GLY A 101 19.77 9.17 0.69
C GLY A 101 19.47 7.81 0.04
N VAL A 102 18.18 7.60 -0.22
CA VAL A 102 17.63 6.48 -0.98
C VAL A 102 17.67 6.86 -2.45
N ARG A 103 18.27 6.01 -3.29
CA ARG A 103 18.43 6.29 -4.73
C ARG A 103 17.38 5.53 -5.51
N VAL A 104 16.63 6.23 -6.35
CA VAL A 104 15.68 5.62 -7.29
C VAL A 104 16.44 5.33 -8.58
N VAL A 105 16.50 4.07 -8.98
CA VAL A 105 17.19 3.62 -10.19
C VAL A 105 16.21 3.06 -11.22
N VAL A 106 16.45 3.41 -12.48
CA VAL A 106 15.67 2.90 -13.62
C VAL A 106 16.60 2.27 -14.65
N PRO A 107 16.09 1.39 -15.53
CA PRO A 107 16.84 0.92 -16.68
C PRO A 107 17.33 2.07 -17.57
N ALA A 108 18.57 2.00 -18.04
CA ALA A 108 19.18 3.04 -18.86
C ALA A 108 18.38 3.41 -20.11
N HIS A 109 17.65 2.45 -20.69
CA HIS A 109 16.82 2.67 -21.88
C HIS A 109 15.58 3.53 -21.61
N LEU A 110 15.15 3.68 -20.36
CA LEU A 110 13.98 4.48 -19.96
C LEU A 110 14.38 5.76 -19.21
N LEU A 111 15.67 6.08 -19.15
CA LEU A 111 16.19 7.26 -18.45
C LEU A 111 15.47 8.55 -18.90
N HIS A 112 15.37 8.75 -20.22
CA HIS A 112 14.80 9.96 -20.79
C HIS A 112 13.31 10.10 -20.45
N GLN A 113 12.56 8.98 -20.50
CA GLN A 113 11.14 8.96 -20.16
C GLN A 113 10.92 9.24 -18.66
N ALA A 114 11.76 8.66 -17.79
CA ALA A 114 11.72 8.94 -16.36
C ALA A 114 12.02 10.41 -16.07
N GLN A 115 13.04 11.00 -16.72
CA GLN A 115 13.40 12.40 -16.55
C GLN A 115 12.30 13.36 -17.03
N SER A 116 11.64 13.08 -18.16
CA SER A 116 10.54 13.92 -18.64
C SER A 116 9.35 13.91 -17.68
N LEU A 117 9.00 12.74 -17.14
CA LEU A 117 7.90 12.61 -16.17
C LEU A 117 8.22 13.32 -14.84
N LEU A 118 9.45 13.21 -14.36
CA LEU A 118 9.86 13.92 -13.14
C LEU A 118 9.90 15.44 -13.35
N ALA A 119 10.28 15.91 -14.53
CA ALA A 119 10.18 17.33 -14.85
C ALA A 119 8.71 17.80 -14.89
N GLU A 120 7.80 16.98 -15.40
CA GLU A 120 6.35 17.28 -15.43
C GLU A 120 5.74 17.34 -14.02
N ARG A 121 6.19 16.45 -13.12
CA ARG A 121 5.91 16.51 -11.68
C ARG A 121 6.42 17.81 -11.08
N ASP A 122 7.69 18.15 -11.30
CA ASP A 122 8.33 19.31 -10.67
C ASP A 122 7.78 20.65 -11.18
N ASN A 123 7.30 20.69 -12.43
CA ASN A 123 6.62 21.84 -13.01
C ASN A 123 5.15 21.96 -12.57
N GLY A 124 4.62 21.00 -11.80
CA GLY A 124 3.24 20.99 -11.32
C GLY A 124 2.20 20.67 -12.42
N THR A 125 2.63 20.29 -13.62
CA THR A 125 1.71 19.89 -14.71
C THR A 125 0.93 18.64 -14.32
N LEU A 126 1.58 17.70 -13.63
CA LEU A 126 0.92 16.51 -13.10
C LEU A 126 -0.16 16.87 -12.06
N GLU A 127 0.13 17.83 -11.17
CA GLU A 127 -0.83 18.30 -10.15
C GLU A 127 -2.05 18.96 -10.79
N GLN A 128 -1.84 19.74 -11.87
CA GLN A 128 -2.92 20.36 -12.63
C GLN A 128 -3.80 19.34 -13.34
N ALA A 129 -3.20 18.29 -13.92
CA ALA A 129 -3.95 17.19 -14.54
C ALA A 129 -4.78 16.44 -13.49
N LEU A 130 -4.21 16.15 -12.32
CA LEU A 130 -4.91 15.54 -11.18
C LEU A 130 -6.11 16.37 -10.71
N GLU A 131 -5.95 17.69 -10.56
CA GLU A 131 -7.04 18.58 -10.15
C GLU A 131 -8.15 18.68 -11.22
N HIS A 132 -7.81 18.53 -12.50
CA HIS A 132 -8.79 18.50 -13.58
C HIS A 132 -9.62 17.21 -13.56
N ASP A 133 -8.97 16.06 -13.38
CA ASP A 133 -9.62 14.75 -13.39
C ASP A 133 -10.37 14.46 -12.09
N TYR A 134 -9.83 14.93 -10.97
CA TYR A 134 -10.37 14.79 -9.62
C TYR A 134 -10.42 16.16 -8.94
N PRO A 135 -11.45 16.97 -9.22
CA PRO A 135 -11.59 18.27 -8.58
C PRO A 135 -11.61 18.08 -7.08
N SER A 136 -10.68 18.76 -6.39
CA SER A 136 -10.60 18.68 -4.95
C SER A 136 -11.89 19.25 -4.34
N ASP A 137 -12.45 18.55 -3.35
CA ASP A 137 -13.55 19.08 -2.54
C ASP A 137 -13.00 20.22 -1.67
N VAL A 138 -12.87 21.41 -2.28
CA VAL A 138 -12.48 22.62 -1.57
C VAL A 138 -13.53 22.84 -0.50
N ARG A 139 -13.11 22.78 0.77
CA ARG A 139 -14.02 23.05 1.89
C ARG A 139 -14.55 24.47 1.72
N VAL A 140 -15.84 24.59 1.47
CA VAL A 140 -16.53 25.89 1.43
C VAL A 140 -17.20 26.16 2.76
N CYS A 141 -17.06 27.39 3.26
CA CYS A 141 -17.78 27.80 4.46
C CYS A 141 -19.27 27.96 4.17
N LYS A 142 -20.13 27.15 4.79
CA LYS A 142 -21.61 27.24 4.64
C LYS A 142 -22.23 28.60 5.02
N ARG A 143 -21.46 29.53 5.60
CA ARG A 143 -21.92 30.85 6.06
C ARG A 143 -21.60 31.98 5.07
N CYS A 144 -20.49 31.88 4.33
CA CYS A 144 -20.00 32.98 3.49
C CYS A 144 -19.28 32.54 2.21
N ASP A 145 -19.34 31.26 1.86
CA ASP A 145 -18.66 30.62 0.72
C ASP A 145 -17.14 30.89 0.62
N GLY A 146 -16.54 31.29 1.74
CA GLY A 146 -15.10 31.49 1.83
C GLY A 146 -14.34 30.17 1.76
N THR A 147 -13.27 30.16 0.96
CA THR A 147 -12.33 29.05 0.82
C THR A 147 -11.11 29.19 1.74
N GLU A 148 -10.92 30.35 2.37
CA GLU A 148 -9.78 30.60 3.25
C GLU A 148 -10.10 30.37 4.74
N PHE A 149 -9.41 29.39 5.34
CA PHE A 149 -9.47 29.09 6.78
C PHE A 149 -8.17 29.48 7.49
N ARG A 150 -8.27 30.08 8.67
CA ARG A 150 -7.16 30.34 9.59
C ARG A 150 -7.14 29.27 10.67
N ARG A 151 -5.94 28.75 10.92
CA ARG A 151 -5.66 27.89 12.07
C ARG A 151 -5.46 28.78 13.31
N LYS A 152 -6.23 28.53 14.38
CA LYS A 152 -5.95 29.11 15.70
C LYS A 152 -5.67 27.97 16.67
N THR A 153 -4.59 28.12 17.43
CA THR A 153 -4.34 27.31 18.63
C THR A 153 -4.76 28.15 19.83
N PRO A 154 -5.75 27.73 20.63
CA PRO A 154 -6.12 28.50 21.80
C PRO A 154 -4.95 28.52 22.79
N LEU A 155 -4.72 29.68 23.43
CA LEU A 155 -3.63 29.88 24.40
C LEU A 155 -3.69 28.88 25.56
N SER A 156 -4.89 28.48 25.98
CA SER A 156 -5.10 27.45 27.00
C SER A 156 -4.57 26.08 26.57
N ALA A 157 -4.76 25.68 25.31
CA ALA A 157 -4.24 24.42 24.79
C ALA A 157 -2.72 24.46 24.63
N ALA A 158 -2.15 25.61 24.24
CA ALA A 158 -0.70 25.78 24.18
C ALA A 158 -0.08 25.65 25.58
N LEU A 159 -0.64 26.34 26.58
CA LEU A 159 -0.17 26.27 27.96
C LEU A 159 -0.30 24.86 28.56
N ALA A 160 -1.41 24.18 28.32
CA ALA A 160 -1.61 22.80 28.76
C ALA A 160 -0.59 21.83 28.12
N THR A 161 -0.27 22.04 26.83
CA THR A 161 0.77 21.27 26.13
C THR A 161 2.14 21.48 26.78
N PHE A 162 2.51 22.73 27.09
CA PHE A 162 3.76 23.04 27.80
C PHE A 162 3.82 22.42 29.20
N LEU A 163 2.72 22.54 29.96
CA LEU A 163 2.64 21.98 31.31
C LEU A 163 2.77 20.44 31.30
N MET A 164 2.09 19.76 30.37
CA MET A 164 2.18 18.30 30.24
C MET A 164 3.54 17.83 29.73
N LEU A 165 4.14 18.56 28.80
CA LEU A 165 5.49 18.25 28.32
C LEU A 165 6.51 18.38 29.45
N TRP A 166 6.35 19.38 30.32
CA TRP A 166 7.22 19.58 31.48
C TRP A 166 7.00 18.52 32.56
N LEU A 167 5.75 18.11 32.81
CA LEU A 167 5.42 17.20 33.91
C LEU A 167 5.59 15.71 33.56
N TRP A 168 5.24 15.32 32.33
CA TRP A 168 5.13 13.90 31.93
C TRP A 168 5.88 13.54 30.66
N SER A 169 6.61 14.48 30.06
CA SER A 169 7.35 14.25 28.80
C SER A 169 6.49 13.60 27.70
N THR A 170 5.18 13.73 27.80
CA THR A 170 4.22 13.10 26.90
C THR A 170 3.86 14.12 25.83
N PRO A 171 4.14 13.86 24.55
CA PRO A 171 3.74 14.76 23.47
C PRO A 171 2.23 14.65 23.28
N PHE A 172 1.47 15.51 23.96
CA PHE A 172 0.03 15.65 23.73
C PHE A 172 -0.22 16.66 22.60
N PRO A 173 -0.67 16.25 21.40
CA PRO A 173 -0.94 17.18 20.32
C PRO A 173 -2.19 18.00 20.65
N PRO A 174 -2.12 19.35 20.71
CA PRO A 174 -3.30 20.16 20.96
C PRO A 174 -4.31 20.02 19.82
N GLY A 175 -5.60 19.99 20.18
CA GLY A 175 -6.69 20.02 19.21
C GLY A 175 -6.57 21.22 18.28
N LYS A 176 -6.81 20.99 16.98
CA LYS A 176 -6.72 22.02 15.95
C LYS A 176 -8.12 22.54 15.66
N GLU A 177 -8.35 23.83 15.87
CA GLU A 177 -9.60 24.49 15.50
C GLU A 177 -9.40 25.33 14.23
N TYR A 178 -10.35 25.21 13.30
CA TYR A 178 -10.35 25.92 12.03
C TYR A 178 -11.44 27.00 12.05
N PHE A 179 -11.06 28.22 11.71
CA PHE A 179 -11.98 29.36 11.62
C PHE A 179 -11.93 29.96 10.21
N CYS A 180 -13.08 30.27 9.62
CA CYS A 180 -13.09 30.99 8.35
C CYS A 180 -12.54 32.42 8.53
N LYS A 181 -11.65 32.88 7.63
CA LYS A 181 -11.08 34.25 7.72
C LYS A 181 -12.11 35.35 7.49
N GLN A 182 -13.13 35.08 6.68
CA GLN A 182 -14.10 36.10 6.25
C GLN A 182 -15.25 36.27 7.26
N CYS A 183 -15.80 35.18 7.80
CA CYS A 183 -16.95 35.24 8.72
C CYS A 183 -16.62 34.88 10.18
N GLY A 184 -15.43 34.34 10.47
CA GLY A 184 -15.05 33.90 11.82
C GLY A 184 -15.82 32.69 12.33
N ALA A 185 -16.69 32.06 11.52
CA ALA A 185 -17.39 30.84 11.90
C ALA A 185 -16.41 29.66 12.04
N MET A 186 -16.69 28.80 13.02
CA MET A 186 -15.96 27.56 13.22
C MET A 186 -16.31 26.58 12.10
N ALA A 187 -15.30 25.98 11.47
CA ALA A 187 -15.53 24.93 10.48
C ALA A 187 -16.11 23.68 11.19
N PRO A 188 -17.14 23.03 10.64
CA PRO A 188 -17.67 21.78 11.17
C PRO A 188 -16.66 20.62 11.06
#